data_AF-L7W7E4-F1
#
_entry.id   AF-L7W7E4-F1
#
_cell.length_a   1.000
_cell.length_b   1.000
_cell.length_c   1.000
_cell.angle_alpha   90.00
_cell.angle_beta   90.00
_cell.angle_gamma   90.00
#
_symmetry.space_group_name_H-M   'P 1'
#
loop_
_entity.id
_entity.type
_entity.pdbx_description
1 polymer ?
#
loop_
_entity_poly.entity_id
_entity_poly.type
_entity_poly.pdbx_seq_one_letter_code
_entity_poly.pdbx_strand_id
1 'polypeptide(L)'
;MKTLIYLFIFSICMSAYGQDYYTIIKKNDDITYNYPKDAQITLIDENGNEKIINNEEAIDVTGDYTLSIVVPWSKKPEIIKSDGGRLEVFILSNIYANGYNKRKNKAYKKEISTYEESSSPQPYLTKKEITQKEKNGVYELLAVFSNGLIFKYSDGIAWAWINGDKVPVTNHYLVESPEGLLKLSFDPKDGEFWYVFDTSSKK
;
A
#
# COMPACT_ATOMS: atom_id res chain seq x y z
N MET A 1 -26.89 -12.32 -38.55
CA MET A 1 -25.62 -12.96 -38.13
C MET A 1 -24.49 -11.97 -37.87
N LYS A 2 -24.33 -10.87 -38.64
CA LYS A 2 -23.26 -9.89 -38.41
C LYS A 2 -23.32 -9.19 -37.04
N THR A 3 -24.50 -8.98 -36.48
CA THR A 3 -24.71 -8.38 -35.15
C THR A 3 -24.21 -9.23 -33.98
N LEU A 4 -24.20 -10.56 -34.12
CA LEU A 4 -23.67 -11.48 -33.08
C LEU A 4 -22.14 -11.42 -32.99
N ILE A 5 -21.46 -11.14 -34.10
CA ILE A 5 -19.98 -11.02 -34.14
C ILE A 5 -19.52 -9.79 -33.37
N TYR A 6 -20.21 -8.66 -33.50
CA TYR A 6 -19.87 -7.44 -32.77
C TYR A 6 -20.09 -7.58 -31.25
N LEU A 7 -21.12 -8.32 -30.83
CA LEU A 7 -21.40 -8.56 -29.42
C LEU A 7 -20.32 -9.45 -28.78
N PHE A 8 -19.80 -10.44 -29.51
CA PHE A 8 -18.73 -11.32 -29.05
C PHE A 8 -17.37 -10.59 -28.95
N ILE A 9 -17.07 -9.70 -29.90
CA ILE A 9 -15.86 -8.86 -29.84
C ILE A 9 -15.91 -7.88 -28.65
N PHE A 10 -17.10 -7.34 -28.32
CA PHE A 10 -17.26 -6.43 -27.19
C PHE A 10 -17.10 -7.13 -25.82
N SER A 11 -17.48 -8.41 -25.71
CA SER A 11 -17.28 -9.21 -24.49
C SER A 11 -15.81 -9.55 -24.21
N ILE A 12 -14.95 -9.66 -25.22
CA ILE A 12 -13.51 -9.94 -25.02
C ILE A 12 -12.78 -8.70 -24.46
N CYS A 13 -13.31 -7.49 -24.68
CA CYS A 13 -12.75 -6.25 -24.13
C CYS A 13 -13.12 -5.97 -22.67
N MET A 14 -14.04 -6.74 -22.06
CA MET A 14 -14.48 -6.52 -20.66
C MET A 14 -13.52 -7.10 -19.62
N SER A 15 -12.44 -7.76 -20.03
CA SER A 15 -11.37 -8.22 -19.12
C SER A 15 -10.44 -7.07 -18.74
N ALA A 16 -10.99 -5.95 -18.30
CA ALA A 16 -10.23 -4.93 -17.57
C ALA A 16 -10.06 -5.45 -16.14
N TYR A 17 -9.06 -6.31 -15.97
CA TYR A 17 -8.64 -6.84 -14.70
C TYR A 17 -8.44 -5.70 -13.70
N GLY A 18 -9.05 -5.82 -12.53
CA GLY A 18 -8.49 -5.18 -11.34
C GLY A 18 -7.12 -5.83 -11.10
N GLN A 19 -6.07 -5.22 -11.62
CA GLN A 19 -4.71 -5.71 -11.41
C GLN A 19 -4.30 -5.37 -9.97
N ASP A 20 -3.62 -6.29 -9.28
CA ASP A 20 -2.92 -5.93 -8.06
C ASP A 20 -1.82 -4.91 -8.40
N TYR A 21 -1.45 -4.05 -7.45
CA TYR A 21 -0.43 -3.02 -7.66
C TYR A 21 0.70 -3.17 -6.64
N TYR A 22 1.90 -2.77 -7.02
CA TYR A 22 3.00 -2.50 -6.11
C TYR A 22 3.09 -1.01 -5.80
N THR A 23 3.40 -0.71 -4.56
CA THR A 23 3.71 0.63 -4.10
C THR A 23 5.19 0.66 -3.72
N ILE A 24 5.95 1.45 -4.46
CA ILE A 24 7.35 1.76 -4.14
C ILE A 24 7.35 3.04 -3.32
N ILE A 25 7.90 2.98 -2.11
CA ILE A 25 8.05 4.13 -1.22
C ILE A 25 9.54 4.46 -1.12
N LYS A 26 9.89 5.69 -1.52
CA LYS A 26 11.22 6.27 -1.32
C LYS A 26 11.19 7.07 -0.01
N LYS A 27 11.78 6.52 1.07
CA LYS A 27 11.68 7.07 2.44
C LYS A 27 12.32 8.46 2.57
N ASN A 28 13.39 8.74 1.82
CA ASN A 28 14.12 10.00 1.93
C ASN A 28 13.42 11.20 1.28
N ASP A 29 12.63 10.96 0.24
CA ASP A 29 11.97 12.04 -0.52
C ASP A 29 10.46 12.10 -0.25
N ASP A 30 9.92 11.19 0.57
CA ASP A 30 8.47 10.99 0.76
C ASP A 30 7.72 10.76 -0.57
N ILE A 31 8.40 10.24 -1.60
CA ILE A 31 7.78 9.98 -2.92
C ILE A 31 7.30 8.53 -3.00
N THR A 32 6.05 8.38 -3.44
CA THR A 32 5.41 7.09 -3.68
C THR A 32 5.13 6.89 -5.17
N TYR A 33 5.51 5.72 -5.70
CA TYR A 33 5.20 5.29 -7.06
C TYR A 33 4.34 4.03 -7.04
N ASN A 34 3.33 3.96 -7.91
CA ASN A 34 2.44 2.80 -8.01
C ASN A 34 2.60 2.13 -9.38
N TYR A 35 2.87 0.82 -9.35
CA TYR A 35 3.15 -0.01 -10.53
C TYR A 35 2.25 -1.24 -10.54
N PRO A 36 2.00 -1.87 -11.70
CA PRO A 36 1.19 -3.08 -11.77
C PRO A 36 1.96 -4.29 -11.19
N LYS A 37 1.23 -5.34 -10.80
CA LYS A 37 1.79 -6.59 -10.21
C LYS A 37 2.82 -7.31 -11.09
N ASP A 38 2.78 -7.09 -12.38
CA ASP A 38 3.66 -7.73 -13.34
C ASP A 38 4.85 -6.83 -13.74
N ALA A 39 5.00 -5.67 -13.10
CA ALA A 39 6.20 -4.87 -13.23
C ALA A 39 7.42 -5.62 -12.69
N GLN A 40 8.49 -5.70 -13.47
CA GLN A 40 9.79 -6.14 -12.99
C GLN A 40 10.57 -4.93 -12.49
N ILE A 41 11.01 -5.01 -11.23
CA ILE A 41 11.80 -3.97 -10.58
C ILE A 41 13.21 -4.52 -10.36
N THR A 42 14.19 -3.88 -10.99
CA THR A 42 15.61 -4.15 -10.75
C THR A 42 16.21 -3.00 -9.96
N LEU A 43 16.76 -3.31 -8.79
CA LEU A 43 17.59 -2.41 -8.00
C LEU A 43 19.03 -2.52 -8.49
N ILE A 44 19.64 -1.36 -8.74
CA ILE A 44 21.05 -1.22 -9.10
C ILE A 44 21.69 -0.37 -8.01
N ASP A 45 22.63 -0.95 -7.26
CA ASP A 45 23.34 -0.24 -6.19
C ASP A 45 24.41 0.73 -6.74
N GLU A 46 25.06 1.47 -5.84
CA GLU A 46 26.13 2.42 -6.17
C GLU A 46 27.33 1.77 -6.88
N ASN A 47 27.53 0.47 -6.69
CA ASN A 47 28.61 -0.31 -7.30
C ASN A 47 28.19 -0.92 -8.66
N GLY A 48 26.94 -0.72 -9.07
CA GLY A 48 26.37 -1.28 -10.30
C GLY A 48 25.90 -2.73 -10.16
N ASN A 49 25.79 -3.28 -8.95
CA ASN A 49 25.25 -4.62 -8.75
C ASN A 49 23.74 -4.60 -8.91
N GLU A 50 23.23 -5.55 -9.70
CA GLU A 50 21.80 -5.68 -9.97
C GLU A 50 21.15 -6.73 -9.06
N LYS A 51 20.04 -6.36 -8.42
CA LYS A 51 19.16 -7.27 -7.69
C LYS A 51 17.73 -7.10 -8.20
N ILE A 52 17.13 -8.18 -8.68
CA ILE A 52 15.69 -8.19 -8.96
C ILE A 52 14.97 -8.15 -7.62
N ILE A 53 14.12 -7.13 -7.43
CA ILE A 53 13.28 -7.00 -6.25
C ILE A 53 12.08 -7.92 -6.46
N ASN A 54 11.99 -8.94 -5.61
CA ASN A 54 10.78 -9.72 -5.52
C ASN A 54 9.76 -8.98 -4.65
N ASN A 55 8.52 -9.17 -5.02
CA ASN A 55 7.40 -8.30 -4.71
C ASN A 55 7.07 -8.21 -3.22
N GLU A 56 7.65 -9.06 -2.38
CA GLU A 56 7.31 -9.20 -0.96
C GLU A 56 8.41 -8.69 -0.01
N GLU A 57 9.52 -8.16 -0.55
CA GLU A 57 10.71 -7.77 0.21
C GLU A 57 10.77 -6.26 0.48
N ALA A 58 10.92 -5.89 1.75
CA ALA A 58 11.46 -4.59 2.14
C ALA A 58 13.00 -4.65 2.04
N ILE A 59 13.61 -3.71 1.30
CA ILE A 59 15.05 -3.74 1.03
C ILE A 59 15.67 -2.44 1.49
N ASP A 60 16.42 -2.47 2.59
CA ASP A 60 17.21 -1.31 2.99
C ASP A 60 18.39 -1.14 2.04
N VAL A 61 18.54 0.05 1.47
CA VAL A 61 19.62 0.38 0.53
C VAL A 61 20.42 1.50 1.15
N THR A 62 21.73 1.30 1.26
CA THR A 62 22.65 2.32 1.78
C THR A 62 23.50 2.81 0.61
N GLY A 63 23.62 4.12 0.46
CA GLY A 63 24.30 4.74 -0.69
C GLY A 63 23.38 4.89 -1.90
N ASP A 64 23.91 5.51 -2.96
CA ASP A 64 23.18 5.84 -4.18
C ASP A 64 22.58 4.60 -4.83
N TYR A 65 21.39 4.74 -5.43
CA TYR A 65 20.80 3.63 -6.16
C TYR A 65 19.96 4.08 -7.35
N THR A 66 19.76 3.14 -8.27
CA THR A 66 18.89 3.29 -9.43
C THR A 66 17.87 2.15 -9.44
N LEU A 67 16.60 2.48 -9.61
CA LEU A 67 15.56 1.51 -9.94
C LEU A 67 15.30 1.53 -11.43
N SER A 68 15.31 0.34 -12.03
CA SER A 68 14.86 0.10 -13.40
C SER A 68 13.55 -0.67 -13.34
N ILE A 69 12.46 -0.02 -13.75
CA ILE A 69 11.12 -0.60 -13.70
C ILE A 69 10.63 -0.89 -15.12
N VAL A 70 10.42 -2.17 -15.42
CA VAL A 70 9.86 -2.64 -16.69
C VAL A 70 8.39 -2.97 -16.48
N VAL A 71 7.50 -2.22 -17.13
CA VAL A 71 6.05 -2.45 -17.10
C VAL A 71 5.55 -3.10 -18.41
N PRO A 72 4.46 -3.88 -18.39
CA PRO A 72 4.02 -4.66 -19.55
C PRO A 72 3.66 -3.83 -20.79
N TRP A 73 3.25 -2.58 -20.57
CA TRP A 73 2.81 -1.67 -21.63
C TRP A 73 3.92 -0.75 -22.16
N SER A 74 5.13 -0.80 -21.59
CA SER A 74 6.27 0.00 -22.05
C SER A 74 7.43 -0.88 -22.46
N LYS A 75 7.99 -0.64 -23.64
CA LYS A 75 9.24 -1.28 -24.10
C LYS A 75 10.49 -0.67 -23.50
N LYS A 76 10.38 0.49 -22.85
CA LYS A 76 11.50 1.19 -22.21
C LYS A 76 11.33 1.16 -20.70
N PRO A 77 12.37 0.80 -19.94
CA PRO A 77 12.31 0.86 -18.48
C PRO A 77 12.17 2.32 -18.02
N GLU A 78 11.38 2.52 -16.97
CA GLU A 78 11.42 3.75 -16.20
C GLU A 78 12.61 3.70 -15.23
N ILE A 79 13.32 4.83 -15.12
CA ILE A 79 14.53 4.93 -14.31
C ILE A 79 14.29 5.93 -13.18
N ILE A 80 14.34 5.45 -11.93
CA ILE A 80 14.27 6.29 -10.73
C ILE A 80 15.67 6.30 -10.11
N LYS A 81 16.25 7.48 -9.94
CA LYS A 81 17.55 7.64 -9.28
C LYS A 81 17.37 8.20 -7.88
N SER A 82 18.21 7.75 -6.96
CA SER A 82 18.31 8.28 -5.62
C SER A 82 19.77 8.53 -5.28
N ASP A 83 20.03 9.65 -4.61
CA ASP A 83 21.22 10.00 -3.84
C ASP A 83 21.31 9.21 -2.51
N GLY A 84 20.82 7.97 -2.56
CA GLY A 84 20.77 7.01 -1.47
C GLY A 84 19.61 7.15 -0.48
N GLY A 85 19.53 6.18 0.44
CA GLY A 85 18.46 6.07 1.43
C GLY A 85 17.67 4.78 1.41
N ARG A 86 16.74 4.65 2.37
CA ARG A 86 15.94 3.45 2.52
C ARG A 86 14.86 3.35 1.43
N LEU A 87 14.87 2.23 0.72
CA LEU A 87 13.86 1.86 -0.26
C LEU A 87 12.89 0.85 0.37
N GLU A 88 11.60 1.01 0.14
CA GLU A 88 10.62 0.04 0.62
C GLU A 88 9.62 -0.28 -0.48
N VAL A 89 9.47 -1.56 -0.81
CA VAL A 89 8.56 -2.02 -1.86
C VAL A 89 7.47 -2.88 -1.21
N PHE A 90 6.22 -2.52 -1.47
CA PHE A 90 5.05 -3.19 -0.89
C PHE A 90 4.10 -3.69 -1.98
N ILE A 91 3.48 -4.85 -1.76
CA ILE A 91 2.30 -5.29 -2.52
C ILE A 91 1.04 -4.71 -1.89
N LEU A 92 0.31 -3.92 -2.67
CA LEU A 92 -1.07 -3.58 -2.36
C LEU A 92 -2.00 -4.44 -3.22
N SER A 93 -2.88 -5.21 -2.58
CA SER A 93 -3.91 -5.95 -3.31
C SER A 93 -4.89 -4.98 -4.02
N ASN A 94 -5.54 -5.38 -5.12
CA ASN A 94 -6.44 -4.47 -5.86
C ASN A 94 -7.71 -4.07 -5.09
N ILE A 95 -8.15 -4.87 -4.11
CA ILE A 95 -9.39 -4.62 -3.33
C ILE A 95 -9.40 -3.22 -2.69
N TYR A 96 -8.21 -2.66 -2.51
CA TYR A 96 -7.89 -1.49 -1.73
C TYR A 96 -7.85 -0.21 -2.56
N ALA A 97 -7.34 -0.29 -3.80
CA ALA A 97 -7.28 0.84 -4.73
C ALA A 97 -8.67 1.25 -5.30
N ASN A 98 -9.61 0.30 -5.37
CA ASN A 98 -10.92 0.52 -6.01
C ASN A 98 -12.05 0.93 -5.05
N GLY A 99 -11.93 0.68 -3.74
CA GLY A 99 -12.98 0.99 -2.75
C GLY A 99 -13.25 2.49 -2.59
N TYR A 100 -12.22 3.32 -2.74
CA TYR A 100 -12.31 4.76 -2.50
C TYR A 100 -12.80 5.55 -3.74
N ASN A 101 -12.38 5.15 -4.94
CA ASN A 101 -12.73 5.85 -6.18
C ASN A 101 -14.22 5.74 -6.56
N LYS A 102 -14.92 4.67 -6.15
CA LYS A 102 -16.37 4.54 -6.38
C LYS A 102 -17.23 5.47 -5.52
N ARG A 103 -16.72 5.98 -4.39
CA ARG A 103 -17.51 6.81 -3.45
C ARG A 103 -17.51 8.30 -3.78
N LYS A 104 -16.57 8.80 -4.60
CA LYS A 104 -16.53 10.22 -5.01
C LYS A 104 -17.60 10.63 -6.04
N ASN A 105 -18.24 9.69 -6.74
CA ASN A 105 -19.19 9.99 -7.83
C ASN A 105 -20.68 9.82 -7.48
N LYS A 106 -21.06 9.74 -6.20
CA LYS A 106 -22.47 9.82 -5.78
C LYS A 106 -22.70 11.01 -4.85
N ALA A 107 -22.60 12.21 -5.40
CA ALA A 107 -23.18 13.40 -4.81
C ALA A 107 -24.71 13.37 -4.99
N TYR A 108 -25.42 13.36 -3.86
CA TYR A 108 -26.76 13.93 -3.65
C TYR A 108 -27.93 13.46 -4.54
N LYS A 109 -28.64 12.44 -4.04
CA LYS A 109 -30.09 12.52 -3.80
C LYS A 109 -30.46 11.51 -2.71
N LYS A 110 -30.58 11.98 -1.47
CA LYS A 110 -31.04 11.18 -0.32
C LYS A 110 -32.50 11.51 -0.08
N GLU A 111 -33.39 10.68 -0.62
CA GLU A 111 -34.70 10.49 0.01
C GLU A 111 -34.54 9.46 1.14
N ILE A 112 -35.21 9.75 2.23
CA ILE A 112 -35.13 9.04 3.51
C ILE A 112 -35.87 7.71 3.38
N SER A 113 -35.19 6.60 3.66
CA SER A 113 -35.86 5.40 4.15
C SER A 113 -34.92 4.60 5.06
N THR A 114 -35.34 4.53 6.34
CA THR A 114 -35.37 3.36 7.21
C THR A 114 -34.10 2.51 7.36
N TYR A 115 -33.63 2.49 8.61
CA TYR A 115 -32.74 1.53 9.27
C TYR A 115 -32.56 0.19 8.54
N GLU A 116 -31.37 0.00 7.97
CA GLU A 116 -30.69 -1.29 7.96
C GLU A 116 -29.26 -1.08 8.48
N GLU A 117 -28.95 -1.82 9.53
CA GLU A 117 -27.66 -1.97 10.16
C GLU A 117 -26.69 -2.61 9.16
N SER A 118 -26.18 -1.79 8.24
CA SER A 118 -25.17 -2.22 7.28
C SER A 118 -23.84 -2.38 8.02
N SER A 119 -23.59 -3.61 8.44
CA SER A 119 -22.27 -4.16 8.73
C SER A 119 -21.34 -3.88 7.53
N SER A 120 -20.77 -2.68 7.48
CA SER A 120 -19.59 -2.43 6.67
C SER A 120 -18.47 -3.20 7.38
N PRO A 121 -17.83 -4.19 6.74
CA PRO A 121 -16.77 -4.95 7.38
C PRO A 121 -15.70 -3.96 7.85
N GLN A 122 -15.43 -3.95 9.16
CA GLN A 122 -14.36 -3.14 9.73
C GLN A 122 -13.04 -3.56 9.10
N PRO A 123 -12.10 -2.62 8.88
CA PRO A 123 -10.80 -3.00 8.36
C PRO A 123 -10.12 -4.01 9.29
N TYR A 124 -9.50 -5.04 8.72
CA TYR A 124 -8.80 -6.09 9.46
C TYR A 124 -7.35 -6.22 9.02
N LEU A 125 -6.47 -6.74 9.87
CA LEU A 125 -5.06 -6.92 9.56
C LEU A 125 -4.86 -8.01 8.50
N THR A 126 -4.16 -7.68 7.42
CA THR A 126 -3.89 -8.58 6.29
C THR A 126 -2.46 -9.07 6.25
N LYS A 127 -1.49 -8.23 6.63
CA LYS A 127 -0.08 -8.61 6.81
C LYS A 127 0.43 -8.04 8.13
N LYS A 128 1.20 -8.86 8.85
CA LYS A 128 1.98 -8.45 10.02
C LYS A 128 3.39 -9.00 9.85
N GLU A 129 4.37 -8.13 9.90
CA GLU A 129 5.77 -8.48 9.89
C GLU A 129 6.46 -7.74 11.02
N ILE A 130 7.11 -8.50 11.90
CA ILE A 130 7.85 -7.98 13.03
C ILE A 130 9.29 -8.46 12.89
N THR A 131 10.22 -7.52 12.74
CA THR A 131 11.62 -7.84 12.42
C THR A 131 12.50 -7.30 13.52
N GLN A 132 13.32 -8.16 14.11
CA GLN A 132 14.30 -7.74 15.10
C GLN A 132 15.53 -7.14 14.41
N LYS A 133 15.88 -5.90 14.75
CA LYS A 133 17.15 -5.30 14.34
C LYS A 133 18.28 -5.96 15.17
N GLU A 134 19.35 -6.39 14.52
CA GLU A 134 20.46 -7.16 15.12
C GLU A 134 20.95 -6.63 16.49
N LYS A 135 21.45 -7.56 17.32
CA LYS A 135 22.13 -7.48 18.64
C LYS A 135 21.50 -6.64 19.76
N ASN A 136 20.71 -5.60 19.45
CA ASN A 136 20.18 -4.67 20.45
C ASN A 136 18.74 -4.98 20.87
N GLY A 137 18.11 -5.98 20.25
CA GLY A 137 16.81 -6.50 20.68
C GLY A 137 15.61 -5.62 20.33
N VAL A 138 15.80 -4.58 19.50
CA VAL A 138 14.71 -3.68 19.11
C VAL A 138 13.97 -4.24 17.91
N TYR A 139 12.64 -4.32 18.00
CA TYR A 139 11.75 -4.79 16.95
C TYR A 139 11.22 -3.63 16.10
N GLU A 140 11.07 -3.90 14.81
CA GLU A 140 10.36 -3.09 13.83
C GLU A 140 9.02 -3.75 13.50
N LEU A 141 8.04 -2.95 13.07
CA LEU A 141 6.71 -3.42 12.70
C LEU A 141 6.34 -2.93 11.31
N LEU A 142 5.78 -3.82 10.51
CA LEU A 142 4.97 -3.52 9.34
C LEU A 142 3.60 -4.18 9.51
N ALA A 143 2.54 -3.37 9.49
CA ALA A 143 1.16 -3.80 9.56
C ALA A 143 0.40 -3.28 8.33
N VAL A 144 -0.18 -4.19 7.55
CA VAL A 144 -1.01 -3.85 6.39
C VAL A 144 -2.45 -4.26 6.71
N PHE A 145 -3.41 -3.38 6.44
CA PHE A 145 -4.82 -3.57 6.77
C PHE A 145 -5.70 -3.62 5.53
N SER A 146 -6.90 -4.21 5.68
CA SER A 146 -7.90 -4.54 4.66
C SER A 146 -8.52 -3.34 3.92
N ASN A 147 -8.12 -2.12 4.27
CA ASN A 147 -8.52 -0.87 3.62
C ASN A 147 -7.34 -0.11 2.96
N GLY A 148 -6.13 -0.71 2.95
CA GLY A 148 -4.99 -0.17 2.20
C GLY A 148 -4.16 0.76 3.07
N LEU A 149 -4.51 0.83 4.37
CA LEU A 149 -3.69 1.42 5.39
C LEU A 149 -2.48 0.52 5.62
N ILE A 150 -1.30 1.09 5.41
CA ILE A 150 -0.02 0.53 5.82
C ILE A 150 0.44 1.34 7.02
N PHE A 151 0.71 0.68 8.14
CA PHE A 151 1.38 1.26 9.29
C PHE A 151 2.76 0.65 9.42
N LYS A 152 3.77 1.49 9.64
CA LYS A 152 5.14 1.05 9.87
C LYS A 152 5.71 1.73 11.11
N TYR A 153 6.41 0.95 11.93
CA TYR A 153 7.25 1.46 13.00
C TYR A 153 8.68 0.97 12.80
N SER A 154 9.63 1.88 12.65
CA SER A 154 11.05 1.54 12.52
C SER A 154 11.91 2.73 12.93
N ASP A 155 13.08 2.45 13.50
CA ASP A 155 14.01 3.47 13.99
C ASP A 155 13.37 4.45 15.00
N GLY A 156 12.40 3.99 15.78
CA GLY A 156 11.68 4.80 16.76
C GLY A 156 10.62 5.74 16.18
N ILE A 157 10.34 5.64 14.87
CA ILE A 157 9.42 6.52 14.17
C ILE A 157 8.28 5.71 13.56
N ALA A 158 7.07 6.26 13.67
CA ALA A 158 5.86 5.70 13.10
C ALA A 158 5.48 6.44 11.82
N TRP A 159 5.12 5.67 10.79
CA TRP A 159 4.60 6.17 9.53
C TRP A 159 3.34 5.43 9.15
N ALA A 160 2.47 6.11 8.42
CA ALA A 160 1.31 5.48 7.84
C ALA A 160 1.05 6.01 6.43
N TRP A 161 0.52 5.13 5.60
CA TRP A 161 0.10 5.43 4.25
C TRP A 161 -1.28 4.85 4.01
N ILE A 162 -2.12 5.54 3.25
CA ILE A 162 -3.39 5.03 2.77
C ILE A 162 -3.36 5.19 1.25
N ASN A 163 -3.46 4.07 0.53
CA ASN A 163 -3.42 4.07 -0.93
C ASN A 163 -2.16 4.74 -1.52
N GLY A 164 -1.03 4.63 -0.82
CA GLY A 164 0.25 5.23 -1.22
C GLY A 164 0.45 6.68 -0.78
N ASP A 165 -0.61 7.38 -0.35
CA ASP A 165 -0.48 8.73 0.20
C ASP A 165 -0.12 8.66 1.68
N LYS A 166 0.91 9.40 2.09
CA LYS A 166 1.33 9.50 3.50
C LYS A 166 0.22 10.18 4.30
N VAL A 167 -0.19 9.57 5.40
CA VAL A 167 -1.18 10.11 6.32
C VAL A 167 -0.55 10.37 7.69
N PRO A 168 -1.01 11.39 8.41
CA PRO A 168 -0.43 11.72 9.70
C PRO A 168 -0.66 10.59 10.71
N VAL A 169 0.40 10.26 11.45
CA VAL A 169 0.31 9.44 12.66
C VAL A 169 0.31 10.38 13.85
N THR A 170 -0.78 10.39 14.61
CA THR A 170 -0.89 11.18 15.85
C THR A 170 -0.60 10.30 17.06
N ASN A 171 0.01 10.87 18.11
CA ASN A 171 0.39 10.13 19.33
C ASN A 171 1.11 8.80 19.07
N HIS A 172 1.98 8.77 18.04
CA HIS A 172 2.76 7.61 17.58
C HIS A 172 1.95 6.43 17.01
N TYR A 173 0.64 6.37 17.23
CA TYR A 173 -0.14 5.14 17.04
C TYR A 173 -1.59 5.34 16.58
N LEU A 174 -1.98 6.58 16.32
CA LEU A 174 -3.33 6.93 15.87
C LEU A 174 -3.29 7.33 14.40
N VAL A 175 -4.08 6.66 13.58
CA VAL A 175 -4.16 6.95 12.14
C VAL A 175 -5.62 7.12 11.76
N GLU A 176 -5.97 8.32 11.29
CA GLU A 176 -7.30 8.56 10.74
C GLU A 176 -7.43 7.94 9.35
N SER A 177 -8.50 7.18 9.14
CA SER A 177 -8.85 6.62 7.83
C SER A 177 -10.29 6.96 7.45
N PRO A 178 -10.66 6.80 6.16
CA PRO A 178 -12.04 6.92 5.72
C PRO A 178 -13.00 5.88 6.32
N GLU A 179 -12.52 4.87 7.03
CA GLU A 179 -13.31 3.82 7.68
C GLU A 179 -13.39 4.01 9.20
N GLY A 180 -12.53 4.84 9.78
CA GLY A 180 -12.52 5.13 11.21
C GLY A 180 -11.14 5.55 11.70
N LEU A 181 -10.97 5.55 13.02
CA LEU A 181 -9.67 5.78 13.66
C LEU A 181 -9.01 4.44 13.94
N LEU A 182 -7.89 4.16 13.28
CA LEU A 182 -7.01 3.08 13.70
C LEU A 182 -6.28 3.53 14.97
N LYS A 183 -6.46 2.76 16.04
CA LYS A 183 -5.66 2.85 17.26
C LYS A 183 -4.80 1.60 17.33
N LEU A 184 -3.49 1.76 17.39
CA LEU A 184 -2.57 0.64 17.54
C LEU A 184 -1.68 0.80 18.77
N SER A 185 -0.96 -0.25 19.10
CA SER A 185 0.08 -0.24 20.13
C SER A 185 1.16 -1.19 19.67
N PHE A 186 2.41 -0.75 19.74
CA PHE A 186 3.55 -1.58 19.41
C PHE A 186 4.67 -1.31 20.41
N ASP A 187 5.09 -2.34 21.14
CA ASP A 187 6.27 -2.27 22.01
C ASP A 187 7.50 -2.76 21.23
N PRO A 188 8.44 -1.86 20.88
CA PRO A 188 9.63 -2.24 20.13
C PRO A 188 10.65 -3.03 20.97
N LYS A 189 10.46 -3.23 22.28
CA LYS A 189 11.38 -4.02 23.11
C LYS A 189 11.11 -5.51 23.06
N ASP A 190 9.85 -5.90 22.94
CA ASP A 190 9.42 -7.30 22.93
C ASP A 190 8.64 -7.68 21.66
N GLY A 191 8.29 -6.71 20.83
CA GLY A 191 7.57 -6.93 19.58
C GLY A 191 6.06 -7.11 19.77
N GLU A 192 5.51 -6.84 20.95
CA GLU A 192 4.07 -6.92 21.16
C GLU A 192 3.31 -5.91 20.30
N PHE A 193 2.28 -6.38 19.60
CA PHE A 193 1.48 -5.56 18.68
C PHE A 193 -0.01 -5.80 18.88
N TRP A 194 -0.75 -4.70 19.03
CA TRP A 194 -2.20 -4.67 19.17
C TRP A 194 -2.81 -3.59 18.28
N TYR A 195 -4.06 -3.79 17.84
CA TYR A 195 -4.79 -2.79 17.07
C TYR A 195 -6.30 -2.88 17.28
N VAL A 196 -6.99 -1.76 17.04
CA VAL A 196 -8.45 -1.68 16.98
C VAL A 196 -8.87 -0.58 16.00
N PHE A 197 -9.95 -0.81 15.25
CA PHE A 197 -10.61 0.24 14.47
C PHE A 197 -11.80 0.81 15.24
N ASP A 198 -11.71 2.08 15.58
CA ASP A 198 -12.81 2.82 16.16
C ASP A 198 -13.63 3.51 15.06
N THR A 199 -14.82 2.98 14.80
CA THR A 199 -15.75 3.51 13.78
C THR A 199 -16.69 4.59 14.34
N SER A 200 -16.66 4.84 15.65
CA SER A 200 -17.58 5.77 16.32
C SER A 200 -17.25 7.24 16.09
N SER A 201 -16.04 7.55 15.59
CA SER A 201 -15.56 8.90 15.31
C SER A 201 -16.19 9.56 14.08
N LYS A 202 -17.08 8.88 13.35
CA LYS A 202 -17.74 9.38 12.13
C LYS A 202 -19.20 9.87 12.33
N LYS A 203 -19.57 10.26 13.54
CA LYS A 203 -20.88 10.87 13.80
C LYS A 203 -20.94 12.34 13.39
#